data_AF-A0A7X7J7J9-F1
#
_entry.id   AF-A0A7X7J7J9-F1
#
_cell.length_a   1.000
_cell.length_b   1.000
_cell.length_c   1.000
_cell.angle_alpha   90.00
_cell.angle_beta   90.00
_cell.angle_gamma   90.00
#
_symmetry.space_group_name_H-M   'P 1'
#
loop_
_entity.id
_entity.type
_entity.pdbx_description
1 polymer ?
#
loop_
_entity_poly.entity_id
_entity_poly.type
_entity_poly.pdbx_seq_one_letter_code
_entity_poly.pdbx_strand_id
1 'polypeptide(L)'
;MSQTSKRHGIADFSKRVGMIRKDLHSSNFTPGIGAQAVRNFNEPFKKLHYTYSRAHDLMYTNPACRLADTSMIFSNMHDDPADPRNYYFEQTDFLFENLKSCGTDIFYQLG
;
A
#
# COMPACT_ATOMS: atom_id res chain seq x y z
N MET A 1 36.82 -27.16 -11.24
CA MET A 1 35.56 -26.69 -11.87
C MET A 1 34.42 -27.50 -11.29
N SER A 2 33.64 -26.94 -10.36
CA SER A 2 32.54 -27.63 -9.67
C SER A 2 31.29 -27.60 -10.56
N GLN A 3 30.83 -28.77 -11.01
CA GLN A 3 29.58 -28.88 -11.76
C GLN A 3 28.40 -28.75 -10.80
N THR A 4 27.68 -27.63 -10.87
CA THR A 4 26.39 -27.47 -10.20
C THR A 4 25.39 -28.44 -10.85
N SER A 5 25.03 -29.51 -10.13
CA SER A 5 24.00 -30.46 -10.55
C SER A 5 22.67 -29.74 -10.77
N LYS A 6 22.18 -29.69 -12.02
CA LYS A 6 20.85 -29.14 -12.34
C LYS A 6 19.78 -30.04 -11.74
N ARG A 7 19.08 -29.55 -10.72
CA ARG A 7 17.87 -30.19 -10.18
C ARG A 7 16.71 -29.95 -11.15
N HIS A 8 16.07 -31.02 -11.59
CA HIS A 8 14.84 -30.95 -12.36
C HIS A 8 13.63 -31.06 -11.42
N GLY A 9 12.61 -30.24 -11.63
CA GLY A 9 11.32 -30.32 -10.94
C GLY A 9 10.22 -30.71 -11.93
N ILE A 10 9.26 -31.53 -11.49
CA ILE A 10 8.08 -31.92 -12.26
C ILE A 10 6.84 -31.41 -11.52
N ALA A 11 5.90 -30.81 -12.25
CA ALA A 11 4.61 -30.37 -11.72
C ALA A 11 3.47 -31.05 -12.50
N ASP A 12 2.51 -31.63 -11.78
CA ASP A 12 1.30 -32.23 -12.35
C ASP A 12 0.12 -31.27 -12.14
N PHE A 13 -0.24 -30.54 -13.20
CA PHE A 13 -1.31 -29.54 -13.16
C PHE A 13 -2.72 -30.14 -13.07
N SER A 14 -2.88 -31.46 -13.19
CA SER A 14 -4.18 -32.13 -12.96
C SER A 14 -4.49 -32.30 -11.47
N LYS A 15 -3.49 -32.14 -10.59
CA LYS A 15 -3.63 -32.30 -9.14
C LYS A 15 -3.67 -30.96 -8.43
N ARG A 16 -4.75 -30.73 -7.68
CA ARG A 16 -4.86 -29.60 -6.76
C ARG A 16 -4.38 -30.02 -5.37
N VAL A 17 -3.34 -29.35 -4.86
CA VAL A 17 -2.78 -29.60 -3.52
C VAL A 17 -3.17 -28.55 -2.48
N GLY A 18 -3.87 -27.49 -2.91
CA GLY A 18 -4.31 -26.42 -2.01
C GLY A 18 -4.81 -25.18 -2.75
N MET A 19 -4.81 -24.06 -2.04
CA MET A 19 -5.16 -22.74 -2.55
C MET A 19 -4.11 -21.73 -2.11
N ILE A 20 -3.66 -20.89 -3.03
CA ILE A 20 -2.77 -19.77 -2.71
C ILE A 20 -3.56 -18.77 -1.87
N ARG A 21 -3.03 -18.40 -0.71
CA ARG A 21 -3.60 -17.34 0.15
C ARG A 21 -3.29 -15.98 -0.47
N LYS A 22 -4.27 -15.39 -1.15
CA LYS A 22 -4.10 -14.11 -1.86
C LYS A 22 -3.66 -12.97 -0.95
N ASP A 23 -4.16 -12.95 0.29
CA ASP A 23 -3.84 -11.94 1.30
C ASP A 23 -2.33 -11.83 1.62
N LEU A 24 -1.56 -12.88 1.34
CA LEU A 24 -0.11 -12.86 1.52
C LEU A 24 0.64 -12.13 0.40
N HIS A 25 -0.01 -11.91 -0.74
CA HIS A 25 0.52 -11.08 -1.82
C HIS A 25 0.17 -9.62 -1.55
N SER A 26 0.84 -9.07 -0.55
CA SER A 26 0.65 -7.71 -0.04
C SER A 26 1.97 -6.95 -0.04
N SER A 27 1.91 -5.63 0.09
CA SER A 27 3.10 -4.78 0.04
C SER A 27 3.15 -3.78 1.19
N ASN A 28 4.34 -3.23 1.42
CA ASN A 28 4.54 -2.07 2.30
C ASN A 28 4.72 -0.78 1.48
N PHE A 29 4.14 -0.75 0.28
CA PHE A 29 4.36 0.29 -0.71
C PHE A 29 3.04 0.72 -1.32
N THR A 30 2.94 1.99 -1.70
CA THR A 30 1.81 2.54 -2.44
C THR A 30 2.35 3.39 -3.59
N PRO A 31 1.61 3.50 -4.70
CA PRO A 31 1.93 4.54 -5.68
C PRO A 31 1.84 5.90 -5.00
N GLY A 32 2.78 6.78 -5.33
CA GLY A 32 2.77 8.16 -4.83
C GLY A 32 1.56 8.92 -5.36
N ILE A 33 0.96 9.75 -4.50
CA ILE A 33 -0.11 10.71 -4.81
C ILE A 33 0.42 12.11 -5.10
N GLY A 34 1.65 12.42 -4.66
CA GLY A 34 2.32 13.67 -4.98
C GLY A 34 2.65 13.79 -6.47
N ALA A 35 2.28 14.92 -7.09
CA ALA A 35 2.61 15.25 -8.48
C ALA A 35 2.23 14.17 -9.52
N GLN A 36 1.12 13.45 -9.32
CA GLN A 36 0.65 12.41 -10.26
C GLN A 36 0.44 12.94 -11.69
N ALA A 37 0.15 14.23 -11.87
CA ALA A 37 0.07 14.86 -13.18
C ALA A 37 1.40 14.82 -13.96
N VAL A 38 2.54 14.75 -13.27
CA VAL A 38 3.88 14.64 -13.87
C VAL A 38 4.27 13.17 -14.06
N ARG A 39 3.98 12.33 -13.06
CA ARG A 39 4.34 10.91 -13.09
C ARG A 39 3.37 10.08 -12.24
N ASN A 40 2.55 9.28 -12.90
CA ASN A 40 1.58 8.40 -12.27
C ASN A 40 2.00 6.92 -12.40
N PHE A 41 2.08 6.21 -11.27
CA PHE A 41 2.45 4.80 -11.21
C PHE A 41 1.28 3.83 -10.95
N ASN A 42 0.05 4.32 -10.95
CA ASN A 42 -1.12 3.51 -10.66
C ASN A 42 -1.26 2.33 -11.64
N GLU A 43 -1.07 2.56 -12.94
CA GLU A 43 -1.17 1.50 -13.95
C GLU A 43 -0.16 0.35 -13.76
N PRO A 44 1.16 0.61 -13.65
CA PRO A 44 2.10 -0.47 -13.35
C PRO A 44 1.87 -1.10 -11.98
N PHE A 45 1.45 -0.32 -10.97
CA PHE A 45 1.14 -0.85 -9.64
C PHE A 45 -0.08 -1.80 -9.66
N LYS A 46 -1.15 -1.45 -10.38
CA LYS A 46 -2.36 -2.26 -10.56
C LYS A 46 -2.05 -3.63 -11.18
N LYS A 47 -1.07 -3.71 -12.09
CA LYS A 47 -0.62 -4.96 -12.71
C LYS A 47 0.09 -5.91 -11.74
N LEU A 48 0.50 -5.44 -10.56
CA LEU A 48 1.09 -6.27 -9.52
C LEU A 48 0.03 -7.06 -8.74
N HIS A 49 -1.24 -6.65 -8.80
CA HIS A 49 -2.37 -7.32 -8.15
C HIS A 49 -2.18 -7.54 -6.64
N TYR A 50 -1.58 -6.56 -5.94
CA TYR A 50 -1.48 -6.63 -4.49
C TYR A 50 -2.86 -6.64 -3.85
N THR A 51 -3.05 -7.51 -2.87
CA THR A 51 -4.30 -7.59 -2.11
C THR A 51 -4.38 -6.42 -1.13
N TYR A 52 -3.29 -6.20 -0.37
CA TYR A 52 -3.21 -5.11 0.58
C TYR A 52 -1.90 -4.33 0.49
N SER A 53 -1.93 -3.07 0.87
CA SER A 53 -0.76 -2.24 1.11
C SER A 53 -0.76 -1.66 2.52
N ARG A 54 0.39 -1.65 3.20
CA ARG A 54 0.56 -1.03 4.52
C ARG A 54 0.90 0.46 4.41
N ALA A 55 0.33 1.27 5.29
CA ALA A 55 0.39 2.74 5.30
C ALA A 55 1.61 3.37 6.03
N HIS A 56 2.60 2.61 6.47
CA HIS A 56 3.64 3.16 7.36
C HIS A 56 4.64 4.10 6.66
N ASP A 57 5.07 3.77 5.43
CA ASP A 57 6.17 4.51 4.77
C ASP A 57 5.68 5.63 3.83
N LEU A 58 4.40 5.99 3.94
CA LEU A 58 3.72 6.88 2.99
C LEU A 58 4.33 8.27 2.93
N MET A 59 4.80 8.81 4.05
CA MET A 59 5.40 10.14 4.10
C MET A 59 6.71 10.23 3.31
N TYR A 60 7.47 9.12 3.21
CA TYR A 60 8.74 9.10 2.49
C TYR A 60 8.53 9.04 0.97
N THR A 61 7.41 8.46 0.52
CA THR A 61 7.05 8.36 -0.90
C THR A 61 6.15 9.50 -1.37
N ASN A 62 5.60 10.28 -0.44
CA ASN A 62 4.71 11.41 -0.70
C ASN A 62 5.20 12.67 0.04
N PRO A 63 6.28 13.30 -0.44
CA PRO A 63 6.79 14.51 0.20
C PRO A 63 5.72 15.60 0.24
N ALA A 64 5.72 16.39 1.33
CA ALA A 64 4.76 17.47 1.58
C ALA A 64 3.29 17.04 1.75
N CYS A 65 3.01 15.75 1.94
CA CYS A 65 1.68 15.26 2.32
C CYS A 65 1.61 14.96 3.83
N ARG A 66 0.46 15.24 4.45
CA ARG A 66 0.10 14.86 5.82
C ARG A 66 -0.69 13.56 5.77
N LEU A 67 -0.03 12.43 6.01
CA LEU A 67 -0.62 11.11 5.79
C LEU A 67 -0.46 10.22 7.02
N ALA A 68 -1.53 9.50 7.35
CA ALA A 68 -1.64 8.33 8.25
C ALA A 68 -1.19 8.48 9.73
N ASP A 69 -0.16 9.25 10.03
CA ASP A 69 0.34 9.42 11.38
C ASP A 69 -0.55 10.34 12.20
N THR A 70 -0.71 10.02 13.49
CA THR A 70 -1.56 10.79 14.40
C THR A 70 -1.13 12.26 14.47
N SER A 71 0.18 12.56 14.48
CA SER A 71 0.71 13.93 14.49
C SER A 71 0.47 14.70 13.18
N MET A 72 0.22 13.99 12.07
CA MET A 72 -0.08 14.58 10.77
C MET A 72 -1.58 14.79 10.58
N ILE A 73 -2.39 13.87 11.09
CA ILE A 73 -3.84 13.91 11.04
C ILE A 73 -4.40 14.87 12.09
N PHE A 74 -3.89 14.84 13.32
CA PHE A 74 -4.31 15.69 14.43
C PHE A 74 -3.09 16.44 14.99
N SER A 75 -2.72 17.52 14.31
CA SER A 75 -1.41 18.18 14.52
C SER A 75 -1.31 19.02 15.79
N ASN A 76 -2.43 19.46 16.37
CA ASN A 76 -2.44 20.25 17.59
C ASN A 76 -3.18 19.49 18.70
N MET A 77 -2.39 18.92 19.62
CA MET A 77 -2.90 18.07 20.70
C MET A 77 -3.74 18.83 21.75
N HIS A 78 -3.81 20.16 21.66
CA HIS A 78 -4.65 20.98 22.53
C HIS A 78 -6.06 21.21 21.97
N ASP A 79 -6.30 20.86 20.72
CA ASP A 79 -7.61 21.03 20.09
C ASP A 79 -8.62 20.00 20.61
N ASP A 80 -9.91 20.26 20.40
CA ASP A 80 -10.97 19.33 20.79
C ASP A 80 -10.95 18.10 19.87
N PRO A 81 -10.68 16.88 20.38
CA PRO A 81 -10.69 15.68 19.57
C PRO A 81 -12.09 15.28 19.09
N ALA A 82 -13.17 15.84 19.65
CA ALA A 82 -14.53 15.58 19.16
C ALA A 82 -14.92 16.44 17.94
N ASP A 83 -14.18 17.51 17.65
CA ASP A 83 -14.46 18.38 16.52
C ASP A 83 -13.72 17.90 15.25
N PRO A 84 -14.44 17.41 14.22
CA PRO A 84 -13.83 16.86 13.01
C PRO A 84 -13.00 17.87 12.22
N ARG A 85 -13.19 19.18 12.45
CA ARG A 85 -12.42 20.25 11.77
C ARG A 85 -10.96 20.31 12.21
N ASN A 86 -10.64 19.69 13.35
CA ASN A 86 -9.28 19.62 13.88
C ASN A 86 -8.45 18.49 13.24
N TYR A 87 -9.06 17.72 12.33
CA TYR A 87 -8.43 16.60 11.65
C TYR A 87 -8.14 16.91 10.18
N TYR A 88 -6.99 16.44 9.70
CA TYR A 88 -6.54 16.55 8.32
C TYR A 88 -6.58 15.18 7.62
N PHE A 89 -7.76 14.81 7.09
CA PHE A 89 -7.94 13.53 6.40
C PHE A 89 -7.88 13.60 4.86
N GLU A 90 -8.08 14.78 4.25
CA GLU A 90 -8.24 14.92 2.79
C GLU A 90 -7.19 14.15 1.95
N GLN A 91 -5.91 14.28 2.30
CA GLN A 91 -4.84 13.60 1.56
C GLN A 91 -4.77 12.09 1.85
N THR A 92 -5.12 11.69 3.07
CA THR A 92 -5.20 10.27 3.46
C THR A 92 -6.38 9.59 2.76
N ASP A 93 -7.53 10.27 2.67
CA ASP A 93 -8.72 9.82 1.96
C ASP A 93 -8.41 9.65 0.46
N PHE A 94 -7.79 10.66 -0.16
CA PHE A 94 -7.38 10.58 -1.55
C PHE A 94 -6.43 9.39 -1.82
N LEU A 95 -5.47 9.15 -0.92
CA LEU A 95 -4.58 8.00 -1.04
C LEU A 95 -5.34 6.67 -1.01
N PHE A 96 -6.30 6.52 -0.11
CA PHE A 96 -7.07 5.29 0.02
C PHE A 96 -7.96 5.05 -1.20
N GLU A 97 -8.59 6.10 -1.72
CA GLU A 97 -9.35 6.03 -2.97
C GLU A 97 -8.44 5.66 -4.15
N ASN A 98 -7.25 6.27 -4.22
CA ASN A 98 -6.26 5.97 -5.25
C ASN A 98 -5.82 4.51 -5.20
N LEU A 99 -5.56 3.95 -4.02
CA LEU A 99 -5.23 2.52 -3.84
C LEU A 99 -6.39 1.61 -4.24
N LYS A 100 -7.61 1.92 -3.81
CA LYS A 100 -8.80 1.16 -4.18
C LYS A 100 -9.01 1.16 -5.69
N SER A 101 -8.73 2.27 -6.38
CA SER A 101 -8.80 2.34 -7.85
C SER A 101 -7.79 1.41 -8.55
N CYS A 102 -6.69 1.07 -7.86
CA CYS A 102 -5.69 0.10 -8.29
C CYS A 102 -6.05 -1.36 -7.94
N GLY A 103 -7.17 -1.59 -7.22
CA GLY A 103 -7.60 -2.92 -6.78
C GLY A 103 -6.85 -3.45 -5.56
N THR A 104 -6.26 -2.56 -4.76
CA THR A 104 -5.53 -2.88 -3.53
C THR A 104 -6.17 -2.19 -2.34
N ASP A 105 -6.45 -2.93 -1.28
CA ASP A 105 -6.97 -2.38 -0.02
C ASP A 105 -5.82 -1.93 0.91
N ILE A 106 -6.17 -1.21 1.97
CA ILE A 106 -5.19 -0.69 2.94
C ILE A 106 -5.18 -1.53 4.22
N PHE A 107 -3.98 -1.89 4.69
CA PHE A 107 -3.71 -2.18 6.09
C PHE A 107 -3.31 -0.88 6.78
N TYR A 108 -4.28 -0.23 7.42
CA TYR A 108 -4.05 1.01 8.13
C TYR A 108 -3.33 0.74 9.45
N GLN A 109 -2.14 1.29 9.59
CA GLN A 109 -1.40 1.32 10.84
C GLN A 109 -1.48 2.74 11.37
N LEU A 110 -2.10 2.92 12.53
CA LEU A 110 -2.07 4.20 13.23
C LEU A 110 -0.69 4.32 13.90
N GLY A 111 0.08 5.34 13.49
CA GLY A 111 1.35 5.72 14.10
C GLY A 111 1.18 6.50 15.39
#